data_AF-A0A9X0A153-F1
#
_entry.id   AF-A0A9X0A153-F1
#
_cell.length_a   1.000
_cell.length_b   1.000
_cell.length_c   1.000
_cell.angle_alpha   90.00
_cell.angle_beta   90.00
_cell.angle_gamma   90.00
#
_symmetry.space_group_name_H-M   'P 1'
#
loop_
_entity.id
_entity.type
_entity.pdbx_description
1 polymer ?
#
loop_
_entity_poly.entity_id
_entity_poly.type
_entity_poly.pdbx_seq_one_letter_code
_entity_poly.pdbx_strand_id
1 'polypeptide(L)'
;MATPPKKLKLSDETVLSVAKEASEIEIPWNKVAPEYFSEWLHDFSLAHNVVKEMMMMAVLPSISALLGPRSFVKPSANEPYAENFSFFSLCISPPSSGKSQAFQFGVKKPLTHVEKQNEKLCILLDKFTESGLRQHLIQQKGVAAIVKDEMYETLRAVIGEREMGTLCRLYDGDSISVNTGNSTSRISTQETCVSLGGFIQVKNFLADLYPAMVESQNGFEQRFLYAIVKPKAMTRKETEAHVHRLQEANLHDLNEIYDAVYRDHKDGVTYTFSAEALALYDDFDNEIVNILNNKWRQGLLVNDDAEMAKIDVKLFGWLLYCMSCTGTHGGRFFSLMEPFQILDTKNAQSSQSTTFEKKILDHPGPIVNLRILRNKYNSRSRPSSEEIATAMSSLQEEGLGVFIQNGTMSAFLKQVPSKVEESHLQQHQINMTSYKASFMRKNFDLPNHLKDALLMKDPLGQDIEDYLKEQQENAEP
;
A
#
# COMPACT_ATOMS: atom_id res chain seq x y z
N MET A 1 17.72 41.98 -12.50
CA MET A 1 16.92 41.35 -11.42
C MET A 1 15.49 41.28 -11.91
N ALA A 2 15.03 40.10 -12.36
CA ALA A 2 13.65 39.92 -12.76
C ALA A 2 12.77 39.96 -11.50
N THR A 3 11.78 40.83 -11.49
CA THR A 3 10.76 40.92 -10.44
C THR A 3 10.07 39.54 -10.34
N PRO A 4 9.94 38.93 -9.15
CA PRO A 4 9.20 37.68 -9.03
C PRO A 4 7.77 37.90 -9.55
N PRO A 5 7.19 36.94 -10.29
CA PRO A 5 5.84 37.09 -10.83
C PRO A 5 4.88 37.37 -9.68
N LYS A 6 4.07 38.43 -9.81
CA LYS A 6 3.00 38.73 -8.86
C LYS A 6 2.11 37.51 -8.77
N LYS A 7 2.04 36.87 -7.60
CA LYS A 7 1.05 35.83 -7.30
C LYS A 7 -0.33 36.38 -7.66
N LEU A 8 -0.97 35.79 -8.65
CA LEU A 8 -2.33 36.12 -9.06
C LEU A 8 -3.23 35.78 -7.88
N LYS A 9 -3.64 36.80 -7.11
CA LYS A 9 -4.67 36.62 -6.09
C LYS A 9 -5.98 36.32 -6.81
N LEU A 10 -6.50 35.11 -6.61
CA LEU A 10 -7.85 34.74 -7.03
C LEU A 10 -8.85 35.71 -6.40
N SER A 11 -9.83 36.18 -7.17
CA SER A 11 -10.92 36.99 -6.63
C SER A 11 -11.82 36.11 -5.76
N ASP A 12 -12.48 36.73 -4.78
CA ASP A 12 -13.44 36.01 -3.92
C ASP A 12 -14.61 35.42 -4.74
N GLU A 13 -15.00 36.06 -5.85
CA GLU A 13 -16.03 35.56 -6.77
C GLU A 13 -15.60 34.25 -7.46
N THR A 14 -14.35 34.18 -7.96
CA THR A 14 -13.83 32.96 -8.59
C THR A 14 -13.75 31.81 -7.59
N VAL A 15 -13.28 32.09 -6.37
CA VAL A 15 -13.20 31.10 -5.29
C VAL A 15 -14.58 30.52 -4.97
N LEU A 16 -15.60 31.38 -4.86
CA LEU A 16 -16.98 30.94 -4.59
C LEU A 16 -17.57 30.16 -5.75
N SER A 17 -17.31 30.56 -7.00
CA SER A 17 -17.79 29.86 -8.20
C SER A 17 -17.25 28.44 -8.26
N VAL A 18 -15.93 28.28 -8.12
CA VAL A 18 -15.26 26.96 -8.11
C VAL A 18 -15.77 26.10 -6.97
N ALA A 19 -15.90 26.67 -5.77
CA ALA A 19 -16.40 25.94 -4.62
C ALA A 19 -17.84 25.46 -4.81
N LYS A 20 -18.68 26.27 -5.45
CA LYS A 20 -20.06 25.90 -5.76
C LYS A 20 -20.10 24.72 -6.73
N GLU A 21 -19.42 24.83 -7.86
CA GLU A 21 -19.36 23.79 -8.90
C GLU A 21 -18.80 22.47 -8.33
N ALA A 22 -17.70 22.53 -7.60
CA ALA A 22 -17.12 21.34 -6.99
C ALA A 22 -18.03 20.70 -5.93
N SER A 23 -18.84 21.51 -5.23
CA SER A 23 -19.81 21.00 -4.23
C SER A 23 -21.07 20.38 -4.82
N GLU A 24 -21.31 20.54 -6.12
CA GLU A 24 -22.43 19.92 -6.83
C GLU A 24 -22.12 18.49 -7.29
N ILE A 25 -20.85 18.06 -7.19
CA ILE A 25 -20.45 16.68 -7.48
C ILE A 25 -20.90 15.78 -6.33
N GLU A 26 -21.87 14.92 -6.61
CA GLU A 26 -22.39 13.95 -5.65
C GLU A 26 -21.58 12.65 -5.67
N ILE A 27 -21.33 12.10 -4.48
CA ILE A 27 -20.73 10.77 -4.34
C ILE A 27 -21.79 9.73 -4.75
N PRO A 28 -21.48 8.79 -5.68
CA PRO A 28 -22.40 7.74 -6.08
C PRO A 28 -22.49 6.67 -4.99
N TRP A 29 -23.17 6.96 -3.88
CA TRP A 29 -23.17 6.16 -2.66
C TRP A 29 -23.51 4.68 -2.86
N ASN A 30 -24.40 4.36 -3.80
CA ASN A 30 -24.75 2.99 -4.19
C ASN A 30 -23.60 2.19 -4.80
N LYS A 31 -22.56 2.86 -5.29
CA LYS A 31 -21.31 2.26 -5.79
C LYS A 31 -20.18 2.33 -4.77
N VAL A 32 -20.32 3.12 -3.70
CA VAL A 32 -19.25 3.34 -2.70
C VAL A 32 -19.45 2.45 -1.50
N ALA A 33 -20.69 2.25 -1.06
CA ALA A 33 -20.99 1.49 0.13
C ALA A 33 -22.33 0.75 0.02
N PRO A 34 -22.49 -0.37 0.76
CA PRO A 34 -23.80 -1.01 0.91
C PRO A 34 -24.86 -0.04 1.43
N GLU A 35 -26.10 -0.22 0.97
CA GLU A 35 -27.23 0.66 1.30
C GLU A 35 -27.41 0.82 2.81
N TYR A 36 -27.41 -0.29 3.57
CA TYR A 36 -27.56 -0.26 5.03
C TYR A 36 -26.49 0.60 5.73
N PHE A 37 -25.25 0.59 5.24
CA PHE A 37 -24.17 1.39 5.81
C PHE A 37 -24.33 2.85 5.42
N SER A 38 -24.68 3.12 4.16
CA SER A 38 -24.93 4.49 3.70
C SER A 38 -26.10 5.14 4.46
N GLU A 39 -27.17 4.38 4.75
CA GLU A 39 -28.32 4.86 5.54
C GLU A 39 -27.92 5.10 6.99
N TRP A 40 -27.23 4.15 7.62
CA TRP A 40 -26.72 4.31 8.97
C TRP A 40 -25.78 5.52 9.09
N LEU A 41 -24.83 5.67 8.16
CA LEU A 41 -23.88 6.79 8.14
C LEU A 41 -24.62 8.11 7.94
N HIS A 42 -25.70 8.12 7.16
CA HIS A 42 -26.57 9.30 7.00
C HIS A 42 -27.21 9.69 8.32
N ASP A 43 -27.87 8.77 9.01
CA ASP A 43 -28.49 9.04 10.31
C ASP A 43 -27.45 9.41 11.38
N PHE A 44 -26.33 8.69 11.46
CA PHE A 44 -25.22 8.98 12.36
C PHE A 44 -24.67 10.39 12.13
N SER A 45 -24.45 10.78 10.87
CA SER A 45 -23.92 12.11 10.55
C SER A 45 -24.89 13.20 10.95
N LEU A 46 -26.17 13.03 10.61
CA LEU A 46 -27.17 14.06 10.88
C LEU A 46 -27.52 14.18 12.38
N ALA A 47 -27.46 13.08 13.13
CA ALA A 47 -27.54 13.10 14.59
C ALA A 47 -26.44 13.97 15.24
N HIS A 48 -25.29 14.13 14.57
CA HIS A 48 -24.18 14.95 15.02
C HIS A 48 -24.11 16.33 14.34
N ASN A 49 -25.16 16.73 13.62
CA ASN A 49 -25.24 17.98 12.86
C ASN A 49 -24.15 18.13 11.78
N VAL A 50 -23.89 17.03 11.08
CA VAL A 50 -22.89 16.89 10.00
C VAL A 50 -23.53 16.19 8.80
N VAL A 51 -23.11 16.51 7.57
CA VAL A 51 -23.53 15.75 6.37
C VAL A 51 -22.66 14.51 6.16
N LYS A 52 -23.23 13.46 5.57
CA LYS A 52 -22.55 12.15 5.46
C LYS A 52 -21.21 12.19 4.74
N GLU A 53 -21.08 13.03 3.71
CA GLU A 53 -19.84 13.21 2.96
C GLU A 53 -18.72 13.73 3.86
N MET A 54 -19.03 14.71 4.72
CA MET A 54 -18.07 15.27 5.66
C MET A 54 -17.67 14.27 6.75
N MET A 55 -18.62 13.49 7.24
CA MET A 55 -18.33 12.44 8.22
C MET A 55 -17.44 11.35 7.60
N MET A 56 -17.74 10.94 6.37
CA MET A 56 -16.93 9.97 5.63
C MET A 56 -15.49 10.45 5.53
N MET A 57 -15.25 11.69 5.10
CA MET A 57 -13.91 12.27 5.01
C MET A 57 -13.15 12.32 6.34
N ALA A 58 -13.86 12.30 7.47
CA ALA A 58 -13.27 12.17 8.81
C ALA A 58 -12.88 10.70 9.11
N VAL A 59 -13.74 9.77 8.70
CA VAL A 59 -13.57 8.33 8.96
C VAL A 59 -12.43 7.73 8.15
N LEU A 60 -12.31 8.04 6.86
CA LEU A 60 -11.32 7.44 5.96
C LEU A 60 -9.87 7.47 6.50
N PRO A 61 -9.28 8.64 6.84
CA PRO A 61 -7.89 8.67 7.32
C PRO A 61 -7.71 7.94 8.65
N SER A 62 -8.76 7.80 9.46
CA SER A 62 -8.69 7.03 10.71
C SER A 62 -8.67 5.53 10.44
N ILE A 63 -9.55 5.07 9.56
CA ILE A 63 -9.62 3.66 9.12
C ILE A 63 -8.31 3.25 8.42
N SER A 64 -7.76 4.12 7.56
CA SER A 64 -6.43 3.97 6.95
C SER A 64 -5.37 3.62 7.99
N ALA A 65 -5.28 4.40 9.07
CA ALA A 65 -4.30 4.15 10.11
C ALA A 65 -4.57 2.85 10.87
N LEU A 66 -5.83 2.51 11.13
CA LEU A 66 -6.22 1.29 11.84
C LEU A 66 -5.95 0.00 11.05
N LEU A 67 -6.00 0.05 9.71
CA LEU A 67 -5.55 -1.03 8.84
C LEU A 67 -4.07 -1.37 9.05
N GLY A 68 -3.28 -0.34 9.31
CA GLY A 68 -1.91 -0.46 9.75
C GLY A 68 -0.90 -0.82 8.65
N PRO A 69 0.40 -0.78 8.98
CA PRO A 69 1.49 -0.89 8.02
C PRO A 69 1.67 -2.28 7.40
N ARG A 70 1.03 -3.32 7.97
CA ARG A 70 1.15 -4.70 7.50
C ARG A 70 0.01 -5.14 6.61
N SER A 71 -0.95 -4.25 6.39
CA SER A 71 -2.08 -4.52 5.52
C SER A 71 -1.82 -3.87 4.16
N PHE A 72 -2.16 -4.60 3.11
CA PHE A 72 -1.89 -4.17 1.73
C PHE A 72 -3.07 -4.47 0.82
N VAL A 73 -3.13 -3.78 -0.31
CA VAL A 73 -4.03 -4.10 -1.40
C VAL A 73 -3.24 -4.43 -2.66
N LYS A 74 -3.70 -5.43 -3.41
CA LYS A 74 -3.15 -5.84 -4.69
C LYS A 74 -4.25 -5.82 -5.74
N PRO A 75 -3.98 -5.45 -6.99
CA PRO A 75 -4.98 -5.59 -8.04
C PRO A 75 -5.41 -7.04 -8.24
N SER A 76 -4.44 -7.97 -8.28
CA SER A 76 -4.72 -9.42 -8.33
C SER A 76 -3.83 -10.25 -7.40
N ALA A 77 -4.25 -11.48 -7.09
CA ALA A 77 -3.53 -12.37 -6.17
C ALA A 77 -2.11 -12.72 -6.64
N ASN A 78 -1.89 -12.73 -7.96
CA ASN A 78 -0.63 -13.09 -8.58
C ASN A 78 0.30 -11.89 -8.78
N GLU A 79 -0.15 -10.68 -8.46
CA GLU A 79 0.67 -9.49 -8.65
C GLU A 79 1.74 -9.32 -7.56
N PRO A 80 2.97 -8.97 -7.98
CA PRO A 80 4.07 -8.73 -7.06
C PRO A 80 3.94 -7.37 -6.38
N TYR A 81 3.27 -6.42 -7.01
CA TYR A 81 3.05 -5.08 -6.47
C TYR A 81 1.93 -5.11 -5.43
N ALA A 82 2.16 -4.41 -4.33
CA ALA A 82 1.22 -4.27 -3.23
C ALA A 82 1.28 -2.83 -2.74
N GLU A 83 0.11 -2.21 -2.63
CA GLU A 83 -0.03 -0.86 -2.11
C GLU A 83 -0.33 -0.92 -0.62
N ASN A 84 0.24 0.00 0.14
CA ASN A 84 -0.15 0.19 1.54
C ASN A 84 -1.46 0.98 1.64
N PHE A 85 -1.97 1.12 2.86
CA PHE A 85 -3.19 1.89 3.10
C PHE A 85 -2.94 3.35 3.50
N SER A 86 -1.73 3.90 3.29
CA SER A 86 -1.47 5.32 3.53
C SER A 86 -2.48 6.18 2.75
N PHE A 87 -3.13 7.12 3.43
CA PHE A 87 -4.26 7.85 2.85
C PHE A 87 -4.27 9.31 3.27
N PHE A 88 -4.24 10.21 2.28
CA PHE A 88 -4.31 11.63 2.52
C PHE A 88 -5.65 12.18 2.04
N SER A 89 -6.34 12.94 2.89
CA SER A 89 -7.66 13.48 2.59
C SER A 89 -7.88 14.87 3.16
N LEU A 90 -8.63 15.69 2.44
CA LEU A 90 -9.02 17.02 2.89
C LEU A 90 -10.49 17.28 2.62
N CYS A 91 -11.23 17.54 3.69
CA CYS A 91 -12.61 18.01 3.63
C CYS A 91 -12.64 19.55 3.65
N ILE A 92 -13.05 20.14 2.56
CA ILE A 92 -13.12 21.58 2.38
C ILE A 92 -14.56 22.03 2.54
N SER A 93 -14.83 22.97 3.46
CA SER A 93 -16.19 23.45 3.68
C SER A 93 -16.24 24.84 4.32
N PRO A 94 -17.33 25.62 4.10
CA PRO A 94 -17.52 26.93 4.73
C PRO A 94 -17.50 26.85 6.27
N PRO A 95 -17.30 27.98 6.99
CA PRO A 95 -17.48 28.03 8.44
C PRO A 95 -18.85 27.47 8.88
N SER A 96 -18.92 26.93 10.10
CA SER A 96 -20.16 26.39 10.69
C SER A 96 -20.79 25.20 9.95
N SER A 97 -20.03 24.50 9.11
CA SER A 97 -20.46 23.33 8.35
C SER A 97 -20.48 22.00 9.12
N GLY A 98 -20.04 21.99 10.37
CA GLY A 98 -19.92 20.77 11.19
C GLY A 98 -18.51 20.16 11.27
N LYS A 99 -17.46 20.80 10.72
CA LYS A 99 -16.06 20.29 10.75
C LYS A 99 -15.60 19.76 12.10
N SER A 100 -15.74 20.56 13.16
CA SER A 100 -15.30 20.16 14.50
C SER A 100 -16.11 18.99 15.06
N GLN A 101 -17.39 18.86 14.69
CA GLN A 101 -18.21 17.71 15.07
C GLN A 101 -17.76 16.45 14.30
N ALA A 102 -17.54 16.57 12.99
CA ALA A 102 -17.00 15.49 12.18
C ALA A 102 -15.64 14.99 12.71
N PHE A 103 -14.73 15.91 13.06
CA PHE A 103 -13.46 15.56 13.71
C PHE A 103 -13.68 14.85 15.06
N GLN A 104 -14.54 15.41 15.92
CA GLN A 104 -14.75 14.87 17.25
C GLN A 104 -15.32 13.46 17.22
N PHE A 105 -16.35 13.23 16.39
CA PHE A 105 -17.11 11.98 16.36
C PHE A 105 -16.57 10.96 15.35
N GLY A 106 -15.99 11.42 14.24
CA GLY A 106 -15.39 10.58 13.20
C GLY A 106 -13.92 10.24 13.43
N VAL A 107 -13.18 10.99 14.25
CA VAL A 107 -11.73 10.79 14.42
C VAL A 107 -11.40 10.62 15.89
N LYS A 108 -11.53 11.70 16.67
CA LYS A 108 -10.92 11.78 18.00
C LYS A 108 -11.52 10.78 18.97
N LYS A 109 -12.85 10.75 19.11
CA LYS A 109 -13.54 9.81 20.02
C LYS A 109 -13.21 8.35 19.69
N PRO A 110 -13.44 7.86 18.46
CA PRO A 110 -13.25 6.44 18.17
C PRO A 110 -11.77 6.03 18.13
N LEU A 111 -10.83 6.86 17.66
CA LEU A 111 -9.40 6.52 17.77
C LEU A 111 -8.92 6.46 19.23
N THR A 112 -9.29 7.45 20.05
CA THR A 112 -8.94 7.43 21.48
C THR A 112 -9.59 6.25 22.20
N HIS A 113 -10.74 5.76 21.73
CA HIS A 113 -11.35 4.54 22.25
C HIS A 113 -10.43 3.33 22.02
N VAL A 114 -10.00 3.10 20.77
CA VAL A 114 -9.07 2.02 20.41
C VAL A 114 -7.75 2.13 21.18
N GLU A 115 -7.17 3.33 21.26
CA GLU A 115 -5.91 3.59 22.00
C GLU A 115 -6.05 3.25 23.49
N LYS A 116 -7.17 3.61 24.12
CA LYS A 116 -7.44 3.28 25.53
C LYS A 116 -7.60 1.79 25.79
N GLN A 117 -8.18 1.05 24.85
CA GLN A 117 -8.26 -0.40 24.95
C GLN A 117 -6.90 -1.09 24.75
N ASN A 118 -5.91 -0.38 24.20
CA ASN A 118 -4.60 -0.93 23.84
C ASN A 118 -3.48 -0.05 24.43
N GLU A 119 -3.09 -0.27 25.69
CA GLU A 119 -2.21 0.61 26.50
C GLU A 119 -0.90 1.10 25.84
N LYS A 120 -0.40 0.43 24.81
CA LYS A 120 0.85 0.80 24.11
C LYS A 120 0.63 1.45 22.74
N LEU A 121 -0.63 1.53 22.30
CA LEU A 121 -1.01 2.06 21.00
C LEU A 121 -1.29 3.55 21.12
N CYS A 122 -0.65 4.32 20.26
CA CYS A 122 -0.93 5.73 20.05
C CYS A 122 -0.87 5.98 18.55
N ILE A 123 -2.02 6.12 17.90
CA ILE A 123 -2.14 6.32 16.46
C ILE A 123 -2.20 7.81 16.14
N LEU A 124 -2.95 8.58 16.93
CA LEU A 124 -3.19 9.99 16.64
C LEU A 124 -1.96 10.83 17.00
N LEU A 125 -1.35 11.46 16.01
CA LEU A 125 -0.24 12.38 16.19
C LEU A 125 -0.74 13.82 16.31
N ASP A 126 -0.74 14.33 17.56
CA ASP A 126 -1.30 15.65 17.84
C ASP A 126 -0.43 16.83 17.39
N LYS A 127 0.88 16.68 17.29
CA LYS A 127 1.78 17.75 16.83
C LYS A 127 2.65 17.21 15.73
N PHE A 128 2.61 17.89 14.59
CA PHE A 128 3.39 17.51 13.43
C PHE A 128 4.72 18.27 13.42
N THR A 129 5.81 17.50 13.46
CA THR A 129 7.16 17.90 13.05
C THR A 129 7.80 16.68 12.40
N GLU A 130 8.76 16.86 11.48
CA GLU A 130 9.41 15.71 10.82
C GLU A 130 10.06 14.76 11.84
N SER A 131 10.74 15.34 12.84
CA SER A 131 11.42 14.60 13.91
C SER A 131 10.43 13.89 14.83
N GLY A 132 9.33 14.55 15.19
CA GLY A 132 8.26 13.98 15.99
C GLY A 132 7.56 12.82 15.28
N LEU A 133 7.26 12.98 13.99
CA LEU A 133 6.69 11.92 13.16
C LEU A 133 7.63 10.71 13.07
N ARG A 134 8.93 10.94 12.80
CA ARG A 134 9.94 9.86 12.75
C ARG A 134 10.00 9.06 14.06
N GLN A 135 10.02 9.76 15.19
CA GLN A 135 10.06 9.12 16.51
C GLN A 135 8.76 8.36 16.79
N HIS A 136 7.62 8.95 16.46
CA HIS A 136 6.31 8.34 16.62
C HIS A 136 6.18 7.05 15.80
N LEU A 137 6.56 7.07 14.51
CA LEU A 137 6.53 5.90 13.63
C LEU A 137 7.42 4.76 14.14
N ILE A 138 8.54 5.05 14.80
CA ILE A 138 9.37 4.02 15.43
C ILE A 138 8.67 3.41 16.65
N GLN A 139 8.10 4.25 17.52
CA GLN A 139 7.41 3.81 18.73
C GLN A 139 6.17 2.99 18.42
N GLN A 140 5.46 3.37 17.35
CA GLN A 140 4.17 2.82 16.96
C GLN A 140 4.29 1.81 15.81
N LYS A 141 5.51 1.31 15.55
CA LYS A 141 5.76 0.27 14.54
C LYS A 141 5.27 0.61 13.13
N GLY A 142 5.28 1.89 12.76
CA GLY A 142 5.02 2.36 11.39
C GLY A 142 3.64 2.96 11.15
N VAL A 143 2.78 3.07 12.17
CA VAL A 143 1.48 3.72 12.04
C VAL A 143 1.50 5.16 12.55
N ALA A 144 0.82 6.07 11.85
CA ALA A 144 0.50 7.40 12.34
C ALA A 144 -0.74 7.97 11.65
N ALA A 145 -1.62 8.64 12.39
CA ALA A 145 -2.71 9.45 11.87
C ALA A 145 -2.49 10.92 12.25
N ILE A 146 -2.26 11.78 11.27
CA ILE A 146 -2.16 13.23 11.43
C ILE A 146 -3.48 13.82 10.96
N VAL A 147 -4.46 13.89 11.87
CA VAL A 147 -5.79 14.37 11.54
C VAL A 147 -6.16 15.57 12.41
N LYS A 148 -6.60 16.68 11.80
CA LYS A 148 -6.97 17.93 12.50
C LYS A 148 -8.32 18.49 12.10
N ASP A 149 -8.95 19.18 13.05
CA ASP A 149 -10.15 19.98 12.83
C ASP A 149 -9.89 21.24 11.99
N GLU A 150 -8.67 21.76 12.00
CA GLU A 150 -8.18 22.80 11.09
C GLU A 150 -6.76 22.43 10.60
N MET A 151 -6.67 22.03 9.33
CA MET A 151 -5.43 21.54 8.72
C MET A 151 -4.59 22.64 8.07
N TYR A 152 -5.13 23.85 7.89
CA TYR A 152 -4.47 24.90 7.13
C TYR A 152 -3.05 25.24 7.62
N GLU A 153 -2.88 25.53 8.92
CA GLU A 153 -1.57 25.90 9.48
C GLU A 153 -0.57 24.75 9.40
N THR A 154 -1.03 23.51 9.60
CA THR A 154 -0.17 22.32 9.55
C THR A 154 0.36 22.11 8.12
N LEU A 155 -0.51 22.16 7.11
CA LEU A 155 -0.08 21.99 5.72
C LEU A 155 0.71 23.18 5.21
N ARG A 156 0.40 24.40 5.67
CA ARG A 156 1.19 25.57 5.27
C ARG A 156 2.62 25.50 5.76
N ALA A 157 2.85 24.99 6.98
CA ALA A 157 4.19 24.70 7.48
C ALA A 157 4.88 23.62 6.63
N VAL A 158 4.21 22.50 6.34
CA VAL A 158 4.73 21.39 5.53
C VAL A 158 5.23 21.85 4.16
N ILE A 159 4.44 22.67 3.44
CA ILE A 159 4.76 23.09 2.07
C ILE A 159 6.01 23.98 2.03
N GLY A 160 6.28 24.73 3.10
CA GLY A 160 7.43 25.62 3.20
C GLY A 160 8.76 24.92 3.53
N GLU A 161 8.74 23.64 3.89
CA GLU A 161 9.87 22.95 4.50
C GLU A 161 10.19 21.60 3.80
N ARG A 162 11.17 20.83 4.34
CA ARG A 162 11.60 19.54 3.76
C ARG A 162 10.62 18.40 4.05
N GLU A 163 9.68 18.64 4.96
CA GLU A 163 8.64 17.77 5.46
C GLU A 163 7.78 17.18 4.35
N MET A 164 7.48 17.98 3.32
CA MET A 164 6.63 17.59 2.18
C MET A 164 7.18 16.35 1.44
N GLY A 165 8.47 16.32 1.13
CA GLY A 165 9.10 15.17 0.48
C GLY A 165 9.14 13.92 1.36
N THR A 166 9.12 14.08 2.68
CA THR A 166 8.98 12.95 3.61
C THR A 166 7.55 12.41 3.60
N LEU A 167 6.54 13.27 3.56
CA LEU A 167 5.13 12.84 3.47
C LEU A 167 4.82 12.17 2.12
N CYS A 168 5.35 12.66 1.00
CA CYS A 168 5.19 11.97 -0.30
C CYS A 168 5.74 10.54 -0.25
N ARG A 169 6.94 10.35 0.30
CA ARG A 169 7.54 9.02 0.46
C ARG A 169 6.74 8.11 1.39
N LEU A 170 6.25 8.63 2.52
CA LEU A 170 5.43 7.87 3.47
C LEU A 170 4.05 7.52 2.90
N TYR A 171 3.51 8.37 2.02
CA TYR A 171 2.33 8.06 1.25
C TYR A 171 2.57 6.83 0.37
N ASP A 172 3.75 6.72 -0.25
CA ASP A 172 4.15 5.58 -1.09
C ASP A 172 4.63 4.35 -0.29
N GLY A 173 4.62 4.45 1.05
CA GLY A 173 4.97 3.33 1.94
C GLY A 173 6.45 3.13 2.17
N ASP A 174 7.27 4.14 1.86
CA ASP A 174 8.71 4.08 2.08
C ASP A 174 9.06 3.80 3.54
N SER A 175 10.16 3.07 3.71
CA SER A 175 10.75 2.83 5.01
C SER A 175 11.32 4.11 5.63
N ILE A 176 11.16 4.25 6.95
CA ILE A 176 11.75 5.35 7.70
C ILE A 176 12.85 4.83 8.62
N SER A 177 13.82 5.68 8.91
CA SER A 177 14.93 5.32 9.78
C SER A 177 15.44 6.52 10.57
N VAL A 178 15.90 6.25 11.78
CA VAL A 178 16.54 7.24 12.65
C VAL A 178 17.88 6.69 13.13
N ASN A 179 18.89 7.55 13.10
CA ASN A 179 20.19 7.24 13.70
C ASN A 179 20.09 7.48 15.21
N THR A 180 20.37 6.47 16.02
CA THR A 180 20.56 6.70 17.45
C THR A 180 21.92 7.37 17.68
N GLY A 181 22.03 8.25 18.68
CA GLY A 181 23.26 8.99 19.00
C GLY A 181 24.50 8.11 19.28
N ASN A 182 24.32 6.80 19.47
CA ASN A 182 25.37 5.80 19.40
C ASN A 182 25.48 5.28 17.96
N SER A 183 26.55 5.66 17.30
CA SER A 183 26.78 5.74 15.85
C SER A 183 26.89 4.40 15.07
N THR A 184 26.29 3.30 15.54
CA THR A 184 26.34 2.01 14.84
C THR A 184 25.00 1.28 14.68
N SER A 185 23.92 1.69 15.36
CA SER A 185 22.60 1.07 15.20
C SER A 185 21.58 2.05 14.61
N ARG A 186 21.10 1.76 13.39
CA ARG A 186 20.00 2.49 12.76
C ARG A 186 18.70 1.76 13.11
N ILE A 187 17.77 2.44 13.78
CA ILE A 187 16.42 1.89 13.98
C ILE A 187 15.63 2.25 12.73
N SER A 188 15.08 1.24 12.06
CA SER A 188 14.28 1.42 10.85
C SER A 188 12.95 0.72 10.97
N THR A 189 11.93 1.35 10.41
CA THR A 189 10.61 0.78 10.22
C THR A 189 10.43 0.59 8.73
N GLN A 190 10.33 -0.66 8.29
CA GLN A 190 10.30 -1.00 6.86
C GLN A 190 8.94 -0.78 6.21
N GLU A 191 7.88 -0.93 6.98
CA GLU A 191 6.50 -0.81 6.52
C GLU A 191 5.86 0.37 7.24
N THR A 192 5.32 1.33 6.49
CA THR A 192 4.65 2.50 7.06
C THR A 192 3.23 2.64 6.53
N CYS A 193 2.32 3.10 7.39
CA CYS A 193 0.98 3.50 7.06
C CYS A 193 0.71 4.83 7.74
N VAL A 194 0.80 5.90 6.95
CA VAL A 194 0.64 7.27 7.42
C VAL A 194 -0.61 7.85 6.78
N SER A 195 -1.51 8.31 7.63
CA SER A 195 -2.75 8.93 7.22
C SER A 195 -2.70 10.41 7.56
N LEU A 196 -3.05 11.26 6.60
CA LEU A 196 -3.05 12.71 6.76
C LEU A 196 -4.44 13.21 6.41
N GLY A 197 -5.17 13.73 7.39
CA GLY A 197 -6.58 14.02 7.23
C GLY A 197 -6.96 15.36 7.82
N GLY A 198 -8.10 15.89 7.42
CA GLY A 198 -8.77 16.90 8.23
C GLY A 198 -9.55 17.90 7.41
N PHE A 199 -9.80 19.06 8.03
CA PHE A 199 -10.74 20.02 7.50
C PHE A 199 -10.11 21.38 7.28
N ILE A 200 -10.55 22.07 6.22
CA ILE A 200 -10.06 23.39 5.83
C ILE A 200 -11.21 24.27 5.36
N GLN A 201 -11.09 25.58 5.55
CA GLN A 201 -12.02 26.55 4.96
C GLN A 201 -11.78 26.74 3.46
N VAL A 202 -12.88 26.83 2.69
CA VAL A 202 -12.87 27.02 1.23
C VAL A 202 -11.89 28.10 0.77
N LYS A 203 -11.94 29.29 1.40
CA LYS A 203 -11.08 30.42 1.03
C LYS A 203 -9.60 30.13 1.25
N ASN A 204 -9.25 29.58 2.41
CA ASN A 204 -7.86 29.25 2.76
C ASN A 204 -7.30 28.18 1.82
N PHE A 205 -8.13 27.21 1.43
CA PHE A 205 -7.73 26.16 0.51
C PHE A 205 -7.53 26.70 -0.92
N LEU A 206 -8.57 27.25 -1.53
CA LEU A 206 -8.55 27.62 -2.95
C LEU A 206 -7.67 28.84 -3.25
N ALA A 207 -7.60 29.82 -2.34
CA ALA A 207 -6.88 31.07 -2.59
C ALA A 207 -5.39 31.01 -2.23
N ASP A 208 -4.96 30.06 -1.41
CA ASP A 208 -3.56 29.99 -0.94
C ASP A 208 -2.99 28.57 -0.94
N LEU A 209 -3.61 27.63 -0.22
CA LEU A 209 -3.00 26.32 0.00
C LEU A 209 -2.85 25.50 -1.28
N TYR A 210 -3.92 25.33 -2.05
CA TYR A 210 -3.91 24.52 -3.27
C TYR A 210 -2.95 25.09 -4.33
N PRO A 211 -2.96 26.40 -4.65
CA PRO A 211 -1.94 26.99 -5.53
C PRO A 211 -0.51 26.73 -5.05
N ALA A 212 -0.24 26.86 -3.74
CA ALA A 212 1.10 26.61 -3.20
C ALA A 212 1.53 25.14 -3.31
N MET A 213 0.60 24.19 -3.16
CA MET A 213 0.88 22.78 -3.39
C MET A 213 1.20 22.51 -4.87
N VAL A 214 0.42 23.06 -5.79
CA VAL A 214 0.66 22.94 -7.25
C VAL A 214 1.98 23.59 -7.67
N GLU A 215 2.30 24.77 -7.12
CA GLU A 215 3.57 25.48 -7.36
C GLU A 215 4.80 24.65 -6.95
N SER A 216 4.64 23.68 -6.04
CA SER A 216 5.76 22.85 -5.56
C SER A 216 6.22 21.78 -6.55
N GLN A 217 5.39 21.44 -7.55
CA GLN A 217 5.73 20.53 -8.66
C GLN A 217 6.32 19.17 -8.24
N ASN A 218 5.91 18.63 -7.10
CA ASN A 218 6.41 17.36 -6.57
C ASN A 218 5.31 16.28 -6.43
N GLY A 219 4.10 16.56 -6.91
CA GLY A 219 2.95 15.67 -6.85
C GLY A 219 2.33 15.53 -5.47
N PHE A 220 2.66 16.40 -4.51
CA PHE A 220 2.05 16.37 -3.18
C PHE A 220 0.55 16.65 -3.23
N GLU A 221 0.10 17.53 -4.12
CA GLU A 221 -1.32 17.83 -4.34
C GLU A 221 -2.09 16.63 -4.89
N GLN A 222 -1.43 15.73 -5.61
CA GLN A 222 -2.10 14.62 -6.28
C GLN A 222 -2.38 13.44 -5.34
N ARG A 223 -1.67 13.38 -4.20
CA ARG A 223 -1.81 12.32 -3.19
C ARG A 223 -3.05 12.48 -2.31
N PHE A 224 -3.78 13.59 -2.42
CA PHE A 224 -4.95 13.87 -1.60
C PHE A 224 -6.27 13.54 -2.30
N LEU A 225 -7.17 12.89 -1.58
CA LEU A 225 -8.60 12.97 -1.87
C LEU A 225 -9.16 14.30 -1.37
N TYR A 226 -9.68 15.11 -2.27
CA TYR A 226 -10.36 16.36 -1.94
C TYR A 226 -11.87 16.20 -2.01
N ALA A 227 -12.57 16.73 -1.02
CA ALA A 227 -14.03 16.87 -1.06
C ALA A 227 -14.44 18.28 -0.65
N ILE A 228 -15.01 19.05 -1.59
CA ILE A 228 -15.66 20.31 -1.27
C ILE A 228 -17.12 19.99 -0.93
N VAL A 229 -17.44 20.00 0.35
CA VAL A 229 -18.73 19.49 0.83
C VAL A 229 -19.73 20.62 1.03
N LYS A 230 -20.92 20.45 0.44
CA LYS A 230 -22.06 21.35 0.66
C LYS A 230 -22.60 21.19 2.08
N PRO A 231 -22.56 22.23 2.92
CA PRO A 231 -23.09 22.13 4.27
C PRO A 231 -24.63 22.08 4.26
N LYS A 232 -25.19 21.39 5.25
CA LYS A 232 -26.63 21.40 5.53
C LYS A 232 -26.83 21.87 6.97
N ALA A 233 -27.52 22.99 7.14
CA ALA A 233 -28.00 23.40 8.45
C ALA A 233 -29.26 22.59 8.79
N MET A 234 -29.36 22.10 10.01
CA MET A 234 -30.54 21.40 10.50
C MET A 234 -31.16 22.11 11.68
N THR A 235 -32.47 21.98 11.80
CA THR A 235 -33.20 22.36 12.98
C THR A 235 -32.98 21.34 14.09
N ARG A 236 -33.15 21.77 15.34
CA ARG A 236 -33.08 20.89 16.51
C ARG A 236 -34.01 19.67 16.38
N LYS A 237 -35.22 19.85 15.86
CA LYS A 237 -36.21 18.77 15.69
C LYS A 237 -35.75 17.72 14.69
N GLU A 238 -35.15 18.14 13.59
CA GLU A 238 -34.59 17.21 12.59
C GLU A 238 -33.45 16.41 13.23
N THR A 239 -32.51 17.07 13.92
CA THR A 239 -31.41 16.39 14.62
C THR A 239 -31.93 15.40 15.66
N GLU A 240 -32.91 15.77 16.49
CA GLU A 240 -33.52 14.88 17.49
C GLU A 240 -34.14 13.63 16.85
N ALA A 241 -34.76 13.74 15.67
CA ALA A 241 -35.31 12.60 14.94
C ALA A 241 -34.23 11.61 14.47
N HIS A 242 -33.07 12.12 14.01
CA HIS A 242 -31.93 11.27 13.64
C HIS A 242 -31.28 10.63 14.87
N VAL A 243 -31.19 11.34 16.00
CA VAL A 243 -30.71 10.77 17.28
C VAL A 243 -31.59 9.60 17.72
N HIS A 244 -32.92 9.72 17.60
CA HIS A 244 -33.83 8.62 17.93
C HIS A 244 -33.61 7.40 17.04
N ARG A 245 -33.51 7.59 15.73
CA ARG A 245 -33.21 6.48 14.79
C ARG A 245 -31.88 5.80 15.12
N LEU A 246 -30.85 6.58 15.45
CA LEU A 246 -29.55 6.06 15.84
C LEU A 246 -29.61 5.26 17.15
N GLN A 247 -30.47 5.66 18.10
CA GLN A 247 -30.70 4.92 19.36
C GLN A 247 -31.38 3.57 19.12
N GLU A 248 -32.26 3.49 18.12
CA GLU A 248 -32.95 2.25 17.72
C GLU A 248 -32.08 1.34 16.85
N ALA A 249 -30.99 1.86 16.27
CA ALA A 249 -30.05 1.08 15.49
C ALA A 249 -29.22 0.14 16.38
N ASN A 250 -28.70 -0.93 15.77
CA ASN A 250 -27.77 -1.85 16.45
C ASN A 250 -26.41 -1.22 16.74
N LEU A 251 -26.05 -0.15 16.03
CA LEU A 251 -24.77 0.53 16.14
C LEU A 251 -25.00 2.01 16.41
N HIS A 252 -24.53 2.47 17.57
CA HIS A 252 -24.75 3.84 18.04
C HIS A 252 -23.62 4.80 17.71
N ASP A 253 -22.40 4.29 17.55
CA ASP A 253 -21.21 5.09 17.30
C ASP A 253 -20.15 4.34 16.48
N LEU A 254 -19.02 5.00 16.23
CA LEU A 254 -17.91 4.45 15.45
C LEU A 254 -16.91 3.63 16.28
N ASN A 255 -17.07 3.55 17.61
CA ASN A 255 -16.09 2.88 18.47
C ASN A 255 -16.01 1.38 18.13
N GLU A 256 -17.15 0.71 18.05
CA GLU A 256 -17.21 -0.73 17.74
C GLU A 256 -16.68 -1.04 16.34
N ILE A 257 -16.91 -0.14 15.37
CA ILE A 257 -16.33 -0.26 14.02
C ILE A 257 -14.81 -0.18 14.10
N TYR A 258 -14.28 0.82 14.82
CA TYR A 258 -12.84 1.07 14.85
C TYR A 258 -12.10 -0.02 15.60
N ASP A 259 -12.68 -0.53 16.69
CA ASP A 259 -12.17 -1.70 17.41
C ASP A 259 -12.14 -2.94 16.53
N ALA A 260 -13.21 -3.18 15.76
CA ALA A 260 -13.26 -4.31 14.83
C ALA A 260 -12.19 -4.19 13.74
N VAL A 261 -12.06 -3.03 13.09
CA VAL A 261 -11.01 -2.79 12.09
C VAL A 261 -9.64 -3.03 12.70
N TYR A 262 -9.31 -2.41 13.83
CA TYR A 262 -7.99 -2.62 14.44
C TYR A 262 -7.74 -4.10 14.80
N ARG A 263 -8.70 -4.75 15.45
CA ARG A 263 -8.56 -6.14 15.90
C ARG A 263 -8.30 -7.09 14.73
N ASP A 264 -9.00 -6.88 13.63
CA ASP A 264 -8.98 -7.80 12.49
C ASP A 264 -7.75 -7.56 11.60
N HIS A 265 -7.09 -6.39 11.70
CA HIS A 265 -5.96 -5.99 10.83
C HIS A 265 -4.62 -5.79 11.53
N LYS A 266 -4.57 -5.78 12.87
CA LYS A 266 -3.32 -5.58 13.64
C LYS A 266 -2.17 -6.52 13.26
N ASP A 267 -2.50 -7.72 12.76
CA ASP A 267 -1.54 -8.75 12.36
C ASP A 267 -1.22 -8.73 10.85
N GLY A 268 -1.89 -7.85 10.08
CA GLY A 268 -1.72 -7.66 8.64
C GLY A 268 -2.69 -8.49 7.81
N VAL A 269 -3.32 -7.84 6.82
CA VAL A 269 -4.22 -8.49 5.85
C VAL A 269 -3.90 -8.01 4.44
N THR A 270 -3.87 -8.92 3.47
CA THR A 270 -3.73 -8.57 2.05
C THR A 270 -5.07 -8.68 1.34
N TYR A 271 -5.49 -7.60 0.72
CA TYR A 271 -6.71 -7.49 -0.08
C TYR A 271 -6.41 -7.64 -1.57
N THR A 272 -7.39 -8.14 -2.31
CA THR A 272 -7.40 -8.09 -3.77
C THR A 272 -8.66 -7.39 -4.28
N PHE A 273 -8.60 -6.79 -5.46
CA PHE A 273 -9.80 -6.21 -6.07
C PHE A 273 -10.84 -7.29 -6.43
N SER A 274 -12.12 -6.91 -6.37
CA SER A 274 -13.19 -7.70 -6.99
C SER A 274 -13.05 -7.68 -8.52
N ALA A 275 -13.79 -8.53 -9.22
CA ALA A 275 -13.75 -8.55 -10.69
C ALA A 275 -14.18 -7.20 -11.30
N GLU A 276 -15.23 -6.58 -10.76
CA GLU A 276 -15.75 -5.30 -11.22
C GLU A 276 -14.76 -4.16 -10.99
N ALA A 277 -14.11 -4.21 -9.83
CA ALA A 277 -13.09 -3.26 -9.44
C ALA A 277 -11.80 -3.37 -10.24
N LEU A 278 -11.36 -4.60 -10.49
CA LEU A 278 -10.20 -4.88 -11.32
C LEU A 278 -10.45 -4.40 -12.75
N ALA A 279 -11.65 -4.61 -13.30
CA ALA A 279 -12.00 -4.09 -14.63
C ALA A 279 -11.91 -2.56 -14.71
N LEU A 280 -12.41 -1.85 -13.70
CA LEU A 280 -12.31 -0.39 -13.66
C LEU A 280 -10.86 0.09 -13.47
N TYR A 281 -10.07 -0.64 -12.67
CA TYR A 281 -8.65 -0.40 -12.51
C TYR A 281 -7.90 -0.57 -13.83
N ASP A 282 -8.17 -1.67 -14.55
CA ASP A 282 -7.57 -1.97 -15.84
C ASP A 282 -7.95 -0.90 -16.89
N ASP A 283 -9.20 -0.44 -16.92
CA ASP A 283 -9.63 0.64 -17.81
C ASP A 283 -8.84 1.93 -17.56
N PHE A 284 -8.64 2.29 -16.29
CA PHE A 284 -7.88 3.46 -15.89
C PHE A 284 -6.39 3.31 -16.20
N ASP A 285 -5.78 2.17 -15.87
CA ASP A 285 -4.39 1.87 -16.17
C ASP A 285 -4.12 1.91 -17.69
N ASN A 286 -5.03 1.34 -18.49
CA ASN A 286 -4.97 1.39 -19.94
C ASN A 286 -5.01 2.83 -20.49
N GLU A 287 -5.86 3.70 -19.94
CA GLU A 287 -5.91 5.11 -20.32
C GLU A 287 -4.56 5.79 -20.08
N ILE A 288 -3.97 5.56 -18.91
CA ILE A 288 -2.68 6.13 -18.52
C ILE A 288 -1.57 5.64 -19.43
N VAL A 289 -1.47 4.33 -19.63
CA VAL A 289 -0.46 3.71 -20.49
C VAL A 289 -0.56 4.29 -21.89
N ASN A 290 -1.77 4.52 -22.41
CA ASN A 290 -1.98 5.16 -23.70
C ASN A 290 -1.51 6.62 -23.73
N ILE A 291 -1.78 7.42 -22.69
CA ILE A 291 -1.31 8.80 -22.58
C ILE A 291 0.23 8.85 -22.57
N LEU A 292 0.87 8.04 -21.74
CA LEU A 292 2.33 7.98 -21.61
C LEU A 292 2.99 7.55 -22.93
N ASN A 293 2.49 6.48 -23.53
CA ASN A 293 2.99 6.00 -24.82
C ASN A 293 2.85 7.03 -25.93
N ASN A 294 1.75 7.80 -25.95
CA ASN A 294 1.55 8.87 -26.92
C ASN A 294 2.57 10.01 -26.72
N LYS A 295 2.83 10.42 -25.47
CA LYS A 295 3.87 11.43 -25.17
C LYS A 295 5.26 10.95 -25.58
N TRP A 296 5.62 9.72 -25.23
CA TRP A 296 6.93 9.17 -25.60
C TRP A 296 7.11 9.02 -27.11
N ARG A 297 6.06 8.64 -27.85
CA ARG A 297 6.07 8.62 -29.33
C ARG A 297 6.30 10.01 -29.93
N GLN A 298 5.88 11.07 -29.24
CA GLN A 298 6.11 12.46 -29.66
C GLN A 298 7.50 12.98 -29.26
N GLY A 299 8.37 12.13 -28.67
CA GLY A 299 9.68 12.53 -28.18
C GLY A 299 9.63 13.40 -26.91
N LEU A 300 8.46 13.48 -26.27
CA LEU A 300 8.29 14.17 -25.01
C LEU A 300 8.67 13.20 -23.89
N LEU A 301 9.82 13.44 -23.25
CA LEU A 301 10.12 12.83 -21.97
C LEU A 301 9.23 13.49 -20.91
N VAL A 302 8.54 12.65 -20.15
CA VAL A 302 7.75 13.07 -18.99
C VAL A 302 8.75 13.55 -17.95
N ASN A 303 8.83 14.87 -17.76
CA ASN A 303 9.67 15.50 -16.75
C ASN A 303 8.87 15.53 -15.44
N ASP A 304 9.43 14.92 -14.40
CA ASP A 304 9.00 14.87 -13.00
C ASP A 304 7.98 13.80 -12.58
N ASP A 305 8.25 13.26 -11.38
CA ASP A 305 7.38 12.41 -10.57
C ASP A 305 5.97 13.02 -10.35
N ALA A 306 5.79 14.32 -10.61
CA ALA A 306 4.52 15.03 -10.54
C ALA A 306 3.61 14.84 -11.78
N GLU A 307 4.11 14.41 -12.93
CA GLU A 307 3.23 13.91 -14.01
C GLU A 307 2.88 12.42 -13.78
N MET A 308 3.78 11.67 -13.13
CA MET A 308 3.55 10.30 -12.68
C MET A 308 2.63 10.21 -11.45
N ALA A 309 2.52 11.24 -10.62
CA ALA A 309 1.61 11.23 -9.47
C ALA A 309 0.18 11.68 -9.82
N LYS A 310 -0.09 12.21 -11.03
CA LYS A 310 -1.47 12.35 -11.57
C LYS A 310 -2.16 10.98 -11.71
N ILE A 311 -1.36 9.93 -11.60
CA ILE A 311 -1.68 8.52 -11.74
C ILE A 311 -1.62 7.94 -10.33
N ASP A 312 -2.63 8.19 -9.52
CA ASP A 312 -2.71 7.63 -8.17
C ASP A 312 -3.91 6.69 -8.04
N VAL A 313 -3.58 5.40 -8.15
CA VAL A 313 -4.46 4.22 -8.05
C VAL A 313 -5.15 4.13 -6.68
N LYS A 314 -4.60 4.81 -5.66
CA LYS A 314 -5.06 4.70 -4.28
C LYS A 314 -6.47 5.20 -4.04
N LEU A 315 -6.96 6.14 -4.87
CA LEU A 315 -8.35 6.60 -4.80
C LEU A 315 -9.34 5.47 -5.13
N PHE A 316 -8.95 4.58 -6.05
CA PHE A 316 -9.76 3.45 -6.49
C PHE A 316 -9.76 2.31 -5.46
N GLY A 317 -8.59 1.96 -4.91
CA GLY A 317 -8.48 0.96 -3.84
C GLY A 317 -9.26 1.31 -2.56
N TRP A 318 -9.42 2.60 -2.26
CA TRP A 318 -10.20 3.10 -1.12
C TRP A 318 -11.71 3.03 -1.30
N LEU A 319 -12.19 3.38 -2.49
CA LEU A 319 -13.58 3.15 -2.89
C LEU A 319 -13.92 1.65 -2.83
N LEU A 320 -12.94 0.79 -3.09
CA LEU A 320 -13.02 -0.67 -3.01
C LEU A 320 -12.98 -1.27 -1.61
N TYR A 321 -12.20 -0.71 -0.67
CA TYR A 321 -12.18 -1.21 0.71
C TYR A 321 -13.52 -0.97 1.42
N CYS A 322 -14.23 0.11 1.07
CA CYS A 322 -15.64 0.28 1.48
C CYS A 322 -16.56 -0.83 0.93
N MET A 323 -16.10 -1.60 -0.07
CA MET A 323 -16.84 -2.68 -0.74
C MET A 323 -16.40 -4.11 -0.37
N SER A 324 -15.35 -4.35 0.43
CA SER A 324 -14.72 -5.70 0.53
C SER A 324 -14.67 -6.39 1.90
N CYS A 325 -15.38 -5.92 2.94
CA CYS A 325 -15.42 -6.62 4.23
C CYS A 325 -16.43 -7.79 4.22
N THR A 326 -16.04 -8.98 3.74
CA THR A 326 -16.77 -10.24 4.01
C THR A 326 -15.86 -11.45 4.34
N GLY A 327 -15.96 -11.90 5.61
CA GLY A 327 -15.68 -13.25 6.17
C GLY A 327 -14.24 -13.55 6.66
N THR A 328 -13.95 -14.61 7.44
CA THR A 328 -14.70 -15.67 8.14
C THR A 328 -13.96 -16.04 9.44
N HIS A 329 -14.62 -15.97 10.61
CA HIS A 329 -14.55 -16.95 11.71
C HIS A 329 -15.63 -16.60 12.75
N GLY A 330 -16.43 -17.60 13.12
CA GLY A 330 -17.79 -17.43 13.64
C GLY A 330 -17.91 -16.92 15.08
N GLY A 331 -18.97 -16.14 15.31
CA GLY A 331 -19.48 -15.81 16.64
C GLY A 331 -20.35 -14.55 16.72
N ARG A 332 -21.55 -14.56 16.12
CA ARG A 332 -22.67 -13.60 16.34
C ARG A 332 -22.49 -12.15 15.84
N PHE A 333 -22.46 -11.99 14.51
CA PHE A 333 -23.09 -10.87 13.78
C PHE A 333 -23.20 -11.15 12.26
N PHE A 334 -22.47 -12.15 11.75
CA PHE A 334 -22.56 -12.62 10.38
C PHE A 334 -23.49 -13.83 10.27
N SER A 335 -24.73 -13.63 9.79
CA SER A 335 -25.65 -14.73 9.41
C SER A 335 -26.48 -14.45 8.15
N LEU A 336 -26.18 -13.43 7.34
CA LEU A 336 -27.01 -13.09 6.16
C LEU A 336 -26.22 -12.65 4.91
N MET A 337 -25.02 -13.20 4.67
CA MET A 337 -24.25 -12.91 3.45
C MET A 337 -23.43 -14.15 3.01
N GLU A 338 -23.92 -14.90 2.03
CA GLU A 338 -23.15 -15.77 1.10
C GLU A 338 -23.62 -15.46 -0.33
N PRO A 339 -22.80 -15.58 -1.40
CA PRO A 339 -21.54 -16.33 -1.49
C PRO A 339 -20.35 -15.52 -2.03
N PHE A 340 -19.21 -15.53 -1.32
CA PHE A 340 -17.88 -15.31 -1.91
C PHE A 340 -16.85 -16.19 -1.19
N GLN A 341 -15.97 -16.83 -1.96
CA GLN A 341 -14.98 -17.77 -1.45
C GLN A 341 -13.81 -17.03 -0.81
N ILE A 342 -13.66 -17.26 0.50
CA ILE A 342 -12.44 -16.97 1.24
C ILE A 342 -11.51 -18.16 1.01
N LEU A 343 -10.35 -17.90 0.42
CA LEU A 343 -9.21 -18.81 0.57
C LEU A 343 -8.67 -18.62 1.99
N ASP A 344 -9.30 -19.32 2.93
CA ASP A 344 -8.89 -19.40 4.32
C ASP A 344 -7.59 -20.21 4.38
N THR A 345 -6.44 -19.54 4.29
CA THR A 345 -5.13 -20.19 4.44
C THR A 345 -4.87 -20.66 5.88
N LYS A 346 -5.79 -20.42 6.84
CA LYS A 346 -5.66 -20.93 8.21
C LYS A 346 -6.10 -22.39 8.39
N ASN A 347 -6.77 -22.99 7.41
CA ASN A 347 -7.05 -24.43 7.36
C ASN A 347 -6.40 -25.16 6.17
N ALA A 348 -5.33 -24.59 5.61
CA ALA A 348 -4.35 -25.33 4.83
C ALA A 348 -3.14 -25.74 5.69
N GLN A 349 -3.38 -26.15 6.95
CA GLN A 349 -2.48 -27.11 7.61
C GLN A 349 -2.84 -28.53 7.19
N SER A 350 -2.84 -28.76 5.88
CA SER A 350 -2.35 -30.00 5.28
C SER A 350 -2.10 -29.71 3.80
N SER A 351 -0.83 -29.82 3.38
CA SER A 351 -0.31 -29.73 2.01
C SER A 351 -0.40 -28.38 1.28
N GLN A 352 0.65 -27.54 1.42
CA GLN A 352 1.51 -27.08 0.31
C GLN A 352 2.59 -26.12 0.84
N SER A 353 3.67 -26.72 1.35
CA SER A 353 4.97 -26.06 1.48
C SER A 353 5.53 -25.82 0.07
N THR A 354 5.81 -24.58 -0.31
CA THR A 354 6.77 -24.35 -1.42
C THR A 354 8.15 -24.70 -0.88
N THR A 355 8.62 -25.89 -1.21
CA THR A 355 9.93 -26.46 -0.88
C THR A 355 11.07 -25.51 -1.33
N PHE A 356 12.12 -25.37 -0.52
CA PHE A 356 13.30 -24.53 -0.83
C PHE A 356 13.94 -24.93 -2.17
N GLU A 357 13.80 -26.21 -2.49
CA GLU A 357 14.11 -26.91 -3.71
C GLU A 357 13.53 -26.21 -4.94
N LYS A 358 12.24 -25.86 -4.93
CA LYS A 358 11.59 -25.11 -6.01
C LYS A 358 12.26 -23.76 -6.23
N LYS A 359 12.58 -23.04 -5.15
CA LYS A 359 13.23 -21.72 -5.23
C LYS A 359 14.67 -21.79 -5.73
N ILE A 360 15.38 -22.89 -5.46
CA ILE A 360 16.72 -23.13 -6.01
C ILE A 360 16.61 -23.36 -7.52
N LEU A 361 15.68 -24.21 -7.97
CA LEU A 361 15.49 -24.56 -9.38
C LEU A 361 14.92 -23.40 -10.22
N ASP A 362 14.12 -22.50 -9.64
CA ASP A 362 13.60 -21.29 -10.31
C ASP A 362 14.57 -20.10 -10.29
N HIS A 363 15.66 -20.17 -9.51
CA HIS A 363 16.60 -19.05 -9.40
C HIS A 363 17.24 -18.72 -10.76
N PRO A 364 17.40 -17.44 -11.17
CA PRO A 364 18.02 -17.11 -12.44
C PRO A 364 19.44 -17.67 -12.60
N GLY A 365 19.71 -18.22 -13.78
CA GLY A 365 21.00 -18.74 -14.20
C GLY A 365 21.30 -20.19 -13.77
N PRO A 366 22.40 -20.76 -14.28
CA PRO A 366 22.79 -22.14 -14.00
C PRO A 366 23.45 -22.33 -12.63
N ILE A 367 23.84 -21.24 -11.96
CA ILE A 367 24.53 -21.28 -10.67
C ILE A 367 23.74 -20.50 -9.62
N VAL A 368 23.50 -21.14 -8.47
CA VAL A 368 22.77 -20.58 -7.34
C VAL A 368 23.69 -20.53 -6.13
N ASN A 369 24.16 -19.34 -5.76
CA ASN A 369 24.98 -19.18 -4.57
C ASN A 369 24.08 -19.14 -3.31
N LEU A 370 24.42 -19.94 -2.30
CA LEU A 370 23.64 -20.07 -1.07
C LEU A 370 23.50 -18.74 -0.33
N ARG A 371 24.57 -17.94 -0.25
CA ARG A 371 24.55 -16.64 0.45
C ARG A 371 23.66 -15.64 -0.28
N ILE A 372 23.72 -15.62 -1.61
CA ILE A 372 22.86 -14.76 -2.45
C ILE A 372 21.41 -15.18 -2.30
N LEU A 373 21.12 -16.48 -2.41
CA LEU A 373 19.78 -17.04 -2.26
C LEU A 373 19.21 -16.72 -0.87
N ARG A 374 20.00 -16.90 0.20
CA ARG A 374 19.62 -16.59 1.58
C ARG A 374 19.33 -15.10 1.79
N ASN A 375 20.08 -14.21 1.13
CA ASN A 375 19.87 -12.78 1.22
C ASN A 375 18.58 -12.30 0.55
N LYS A 376 18.00 -13.11 -0.37
CA LYS A 376 16.69 -12.82 -0.97
C LYS A 376 15.51 -13.08 -0.04
N TYR A 377 15.73 -13.79 1.08
CA TYR A 377 14.70 -13.96 2.10
C TYR A 377 14.70 -12.78 3.08
N ASN A 378 13.50 -12.36 3.46
CA ASN A 378 13.30 -11.37 4.52
C ASN A 378 13.92 -11.88 5.83
N SER A 379 14.36 -10.98 6.71
CA SER A 379 15.10 -11.35 7.92
C SER A 379 14.30 -12.23 8.91
N ARG A 380 12.97 -12.23 8.81
CA ARG A 380 12.07 -13.00 9.70
C ARG A 380 11.78 -14.43 9.20
N SER A 381 11.94 -14.70 7.91
CA SER A 381 11.79 -16.02 7.27
C SER A 381 13.09 -16.50 6.62
N ARG A 382 14.21 -15.86 6.96
CA ARG A 382 15.51 -16.18 6.40
C ARG A 382 15.90 -17.58 6.86
N PRO A 383 15.94 -18.58 5.97
CA PRO A 383 16.36 -19.90 6.35
C PRO A 383 17.82 -19.88 6.81
N SER A 384 18.14 -20.82 7.67
CA SER A 384 19.51 -21.08 8.06
C SER A 384 20.33 -21.50 6.84
N SER A 385 21.64 -21.32 6.90
CA SER A 385 22.49 -21.83 5.82
C SER A 385 22.42 -23.36 5.71
N GLU A 386 22.11 -24.05 6.81
CA GLU A 386 21.98 -25.51 6.87
C GLU A 386 20.69 -25.99 6.19
N GLU A 387 19.59 -25.26 6.34
CA GLU A 387 18.31 -25.59 5.67
C GLU A 387 18.42 -25.48 4.15
N ILE A 388 19.04 -24.41 3.64
CA ILE A 388 19.29 -24.27 2.19
C ILE A 388 20.28 -25.34 1.71
N ALA A 389 21.34 -25.61 2.47
CA ALA A 389 22.32 -26.64 2.11
C ALA A 389 21.68 -28.03 2.05
N THR A 390 20.77 -28.34 2.97
CA THR A 390 20.02 -29.61 2.98
C THR A 390 19.15 -29.74 1.73
N ALA A 391 18.44 -28.67 1.35
CA ALA A 391 17.65 -28.65 0.11
C ALA A 391 18.53 -28.80 -1.14
N MET A 392 19.71 -28.15 -1.18
CA MET A 392 20.68 -28.32 -2.28
C MET A 392 21.23 -29.75 -2.36
N SER A 393 21.46 -30.41 -1.22
CA SER A 393 21.86 -31.82 -1.19
C SER A 393 20.74 -32.76 -1.65
N SER A 394 19.48 -32.51 -1.27
CA SER A 394 18.33 -33.29 -1.76
C SER A 394 18.22 -33.21 -3.28
N LEU A 395 18.31 -32.01 -3.85
CA LEU A 395 18.30 -31.82 -5.30
C LEU A 395 19.47 -32.50 -6.01
N GLN A 396 20.62 -32.64 -5.35
CA GLN A 396 21.75 -33.40 -5.89
C GLN A 396 21.46 -34.90 -5.92
N GLU A 397 20.85 -35.45 -4.87
CA GLU A 397 20.45 -36.87 -4.82
C GLU A 397 19.41 -37.21 -5.90
N GLU A 398 18.57 -36.25 -6.25
CA GLU A 398 17.58 -36.35 -7.33
C GLU A 398 18.16 -36.11 -8.74
N GLY A 399 19.46 -35.82 -8.85
CA GLY A 399 20.16 -35.61 -10.12
C GLY A 399 19.85 -34.27 -10.80
N LEU A 400 19.26 -33.31 -10.08
CA LEU A 400 18.88 -31.98 -10.60
C LEU A 400 20.02 -30.96 -10.57
N GLY A 401 21.19 -31.35 -10.07
CA GLY A 401 22.41 -30.55 -10.08
C GLY A 401 23.47 -31.07 -9.11
N VAL A 402 24.47 -30.25 -8.83
CA VAL A 402 25.59 -30.55 -7.93
C VAL A 402 25.74 -29.43 -6.91
N PHE A 403 25.79 -29.79 -5.63
CA PHE A 403 26.07 -28.88 -4.52
C PHE A 403 27.58 -28.87 -4.20
N ILE A 404 28.20 -27.70 -4.35
CA ILE A 404 29.63 -27.50 -4.08
C ILE A 404 29.81 -26.68 -2.81
N GLN A 405 30.61 -27.20 -1.88
CA GLN A 405 31.00 -26.52 -0.65
C GLN A 405 32.53 -26.37 -0.60
N ASN A 406 33.04 -25.13 -0.60
CA ASN A 406 34.47 -24.86 -0.50
C ASN A 406 34.75 -23.65 0.38
N GLY A 407 35.25 -23.90 1.59
CA GLY A 407 35.54 -22.85 2.57
C GLY A 407 34.29 -22.03 2.90
N THR A 408 34.33 -20.73 2.61
CA THR A 408 33.21 -19.80 2.87
C THR A 408 32.18 -19.74 1.73
N MET A 409 32.38 -20.49 0.64
CA MET A 409 31.49 -20.48 -0.52
C MET A 409 30.71 -21.79 -0.63
N SER A 410 29.40 -21.66 -0.80
CA SER A 410 28.48 -22.77 -1.07
C SER A 410 27.57 -22.39 -2.23
N ALA A 411 27.49 -23.23 -3.24
CA ALA A 411 26.68 -22.99 -4.43
C ALA A 411 26.13 -24.29 -5.00
N PHE A 412 25.00 -24.19 -5.68
CA PHE A 412 24.39 -25.27 -6.42
C PHE A 412 24.52 -24.99 -7.93
N LEU A 413 25.06 -25.94 -8.67
CA LEU A 413 25.14 -25.92 -10.13
C LEU A 413 23.97 -26.75 -10.63
N LYS A 414 23.07 -26.13 -11.38
CA LYS A 414 21.90 -26.82 -11.94
C LYS A 414 22.33 -27.76 -13.07
N GLN A 415 21.64 -28.89 -13.18
CA GLN A 415 21.81 -29.80 -14.29
C GLN A 415 21.39 -29.14 -15.61
N VAL A 416 22.07 -29.46 -16.71
CA VAL A 416 21.69 -28.91 -18.03
C VAL A 416 20.30 -29.43 -18.43
N PRO A 417 19.42 -28.59 -19.01
CA PRO A 417 18.05 -29.00 -19.34
C PRO A 417 17.95 -30.27 -20.19
N SER A 418 18.92 -30.55 -21.06
CA SER A 418 18.96 -31.77 -21.90
C SER A 418 19.23 -33.06 -21.11
N LYS A 419 19.74 -32.98 -19.88
CA LYS A 419 20.06 -34.11 -19.00
C LYS A 419 19.11 -34.21 -17.79
N VAL A 420 18.05 -33.41 -17.73
CA VAL A 420 17.06 -33.43 -16.65
C VAL A 420 15.84 -34.24 -17.06
N GLU A 421 15.42 -35.19 -16.22
CA GLU A 421 14.15 -35.88 -16.40
C GLU A 421 12.98 -35.02 -15.91
N GLU A 422 11.93 -34.90 -16.73
CA GLU A 422 10.76 -34.06 -16.42
C GLU A 422 9.99 -34.55 -15.17
N SER A 423 10.02 -35.86 -14.91
CA SER A 423 9.43 -36.49 -13.72
C SER A 423 10.01 -35.91 -12.41
N HIS A 424 11.31 -35.61 -12.36
CA HIS A 424 11.97 -35.04 -11.19
C HIS A 424 11.60 -33.57 -10.98
N LEU A 425 11.40 -32.80 -12.06
CA LEU A 425 10.96 -31.40 -11.96
C LEU A 425 9.49 -31.28 -11.50
N GLN A 426 8.64 -32.21 -11.93
CA GLN A 426 7.22 -32.23 -11.55
C GLN A 426 7.02 -32.43 -10.04
N GLN A 427 7.91 -33.16 -9.37
CA GLN A 427 7.90 -33.33 -7.91
C GLN A 427 8.03 -31.98 -7.17
N HIS A 428 8.70 -31.00 -7.80
CA HIS A 428 8.87 -29.63 -7.29
C HIS A 428 7.91 -28.62 -7.90
N GLN A 429 6.88 -29.09 -8.64
CA GLN A 429 5.92 -28.23 -9.33
C GLN A 429 6.58 -27.26 -10.33
N ILE A 430 7.63 -27.72 -11.01
CA ILE A 430 8.34 -27.01 -12.08
C ILE A 430 8.14 -27.80 -13.37
N ASN A 431 7.85 -27.10 -14.47
CA ASN A 431 7.81 -27.74 -15.79
C ASN A 431 9.11 -27.49 -16.56
N MET A 432 9.39 -28.31 -17.56
CA MET A 432 10.65 -28.23 -18.32
C MET A 432 10.84 -26.85 -18.98
N THR A 433 9.75 -26.24 -19.46
CA THR A 433 9.78 -24.92 -20.09
C THR A 433 10.21 -23.82 -19.11
N SER A 434 9.66 -23.80 -17.89
CA SER A 434 10.01 -22.82 -16.87
C SER A 434 11.43 -23.03 -16.35
N TYR A 435 11.86 -24.27 -16.20
CA TYR A 435 13.23 -24.63 -15.84
C TYR A 435 14.24 -24.14 -16.88
N LYS A 436 14.00 -24.43 -18.17
CA LYS A 436 14.88 -23.97 -19.26
C LYS A 436 14.95 -22.43 -19.31
N ALA A 437 13.82 -21.75 -19.13
CA ALA A 437 13.78 -20.29 -19.09
C ALA A 437 14.58 -19.71 -17.90
N SER A 438 14.46 -20.28 -16.70
CA SER A 438 15.20 -19.82 -15.52
C SER A 438 16.70 -20.10 -15.66
N PHE A 439 17.07 -21.25 -16.21
CA PHE A 439 18.45 -21.66 -16.47
C PHE A 439 19.17 -20.71 -17.43
N MET A 440 18.50 -20.28 -18.51
CA MET A 440 19.08 -19.39 -19.53
C MET A 440 19.11 -17.91 -19.12
N ARG A 441 18.41 -17.53 -18.04
CA ARG A 441 18.31 -16.14 -17.60
C ARG A 441 19.66 -15.66 -17.03
N LYS A 442 20.10 -14.45 -17.41
CA LYS A 442 21.31 -13.84 -16.84
C LYS A 442 21.15 -13.65 -15.34
N ASN A 443 22.12 -14.18 -14.57
CA ASN A 443 22.22 -13.97 -13.13
C ASN A 443 23.16 -12.79 -12.86
N PHE A 444 22.60 -11.61 -12.60
CA PHE A 444 23.38 -10.40 -12.31
C PHE A 444 23.97 -10.37 -10.90
N ASP A 445 23.54 -11.29 -10.02
CA ASP A 445 23.95 -11.29 -8.62
C ASP A 445 25.30 -12.00 -8.40
N LEU A 446 25.80 -12.77 -9.38
CA LEU A 446 27.04 -13.53 -9.29
C LEU A 446 28.17 -12.89 -10.13
N PRO A 447 29.23 -12.33 -9.51
CA PRO A 447 30.39 -11.81 -10.23
C PRO A 447 31.07 -12.86 -11.14
N ASN A 448 31.50 -12.44 -12.35
CA ASN A 448 32.08 -13.34 -13.36
C ASN A 448 33.24 -14.18 -12.83
N HIS A 449 34.18 -13.59 -12.08
CA HIS A 449 35.31 -14.34 -11.51
C HIS A 449 34.89 -15.46 -10.53
N LEU A 450 33.75 -15.31 -9.85
CA LEU A 450 33.21 -16.36 -8.97
C LEU A 450 32.45 -17.42 -9.76
N LYS A 451 31.81 -17.04 -10.86
CA LYS A 451 31.19 -17.96 -11.80
C LYS A 451 32.25 -18.90 -12.40
N ASP A 452 33.33 -18.35 -12.95
CA ASP A 452 34.39 -19.13 -13.60
C ASP A 452 35.05 -20.09 -12.60
N ALA A 453 35.30 -19.63 -11.36
CA ALA A 453 35.87 -20.46 -10.30
C ALA A 453 34.94 -21.58 -9.79
N LEU A 454 33.63 -21.48 -10.01
CA LEU A 454 32.65 -22.52 -9.66
C LEU A 454 32.47 -23.53 -10.81
N LEU A 455 32.52 -23.07 -12.06
CA LEU A 455 32.41 -23.95 -13.23
C LEU A 455 33.65 -24.83 -13.40
N MET A 456 34.85 -24.36 -13.06
CA MET A 456 36.07 -25.18 -13.13
C MET A 456 36.16 -26.31 -12.10
N LYS A 457 35.24 -26.39 -11.13
CA LYS A 457 35.35 -27.33 -10.00
C LYS A 457 34.64 -28.66 -10.17
N ASP A 458 33.70 -28.73 -11.10
CA ASP A 458 32.89 -29.92 -11.31
C ASP A 458 32.73 -30.17 -12.81
N PRO A 459 32.74 -31.43 -13.28
CA PRO A 459 32.48 -31.76 -14.68
C PRO A 459 31.17 -31.16 -15.22
N LEU A 460 30.15 -30.96 -14.37
CA LEU A 460 28.91 -30.29 -14.74
C LEU A 460 29.13 -28.84 -15.18
N GLY A 461 30.20 -28.18 -14.70
CA GLY A 461 30.54 -26.84 -15.16
C GLY A 461 30.89 -26.79 -16.65
N GLN A 462 31.61 -27.79 -17.16
CA GLN A 462 31.90 -27.90 -18.59
C GLN A 462 30.63 -28.18 -19.40
N ASP A 463 29.76 -29.07 -18.92
CA ASP A 463 28.47 -29.36 -19.53
C ASP A 463 27.59 -28.09 -19.64
N ILE A 464 27.59 -27.25 -18.59
CA ILE A 464 26.87 -25.97 -18.59
C ILE A 464 27.45 -25.00 -19.63
N GLU A 465 28.78 -24.90 -19.72
CA GLU A 465 29.44 -24.03 -20.70
C GLU A 465 29.16 -24.47 -22.14
N ASP A 466 29.27 -25.77 -22.41
CA ASP A 466 28.99 -26.36 -23.73
C ASP A 466 27.53 -26.13 -24.13
N TYR A 467 26.60 -26.36 -23.21
CA TYR A 467 25.16 -26.12 -23.45
C TYR A 467 24.86 -24.65 -23.69
N LEU A 468 25.44 -23.72 -22.92
CA LEU A 468 25.23 -22.28 -23.12
C LEU A 468 25.78 -21.81 -24.47
N LYS A 469 26.91 -22.37 -24.90
CA LYS A 469 27.51 -22.07 -26.21
C LYS A 469 26.66 -22.61 -27.36
N GLU A 470 26.20 -23.85 -27.27
CA GLU A 470 25.30 -24.47 -28.25
C GLU A 470 23.98 -23.68 -28.40
N GLN A 471 23.41 -23.18 -27.30
CA GLN A 471 22.20 -22.36 -27.38
C GLN A 471 22.44 -20.95 -27.93
N GLN A 472 23.67 -20.40 -27.83
CA GLN A 472 24.04 -19.13 -28.45
C GLN A 472 24.25 -19.28 -29.96
N GLU A 473 24.94 -20.35 -30.38
CA GLU A 473 25.17 -20.67 -31.80
C GLU A 473 23.85 -20.99 -32.54
N ASN A 474 22.86 -21.57 -31.86
CA ASN A 474 21.53 -21.83 -32.41
C ASN A 474 20.57 -20.60 -32.38
N ALA A 475 20.97 -19.49 -31.75
CA ALA A 475 20.16 -18.28 -31.62
C ALA A 475 20.59 -17.13 -32.56
N GLU A 476 21.73 -17.25 -33.23
CA GLU A 476 22.15 -16.36 -34.33
C GLU A 476 21.71 -16.99 -35.67
N PRO A 477 20.86 -16.32 -36.48
CA PRO A 477 20.52 -16.78 -37.82
C PRO A 477 21.65 -16.60 -38.85
#